data_AF-A0A7S2ECF1-F1
#
_entry.id   AF-A0A7S2ECF1-F1
#
_cell.length_a   1.000
_cell.length_b   1.000
_cell.length_c   1.000
_cell.angle_alpha   90.00
_cell.angle_beta   90.00
_cell.angle_gamma   90.00
#
_symmetry.space_group_name_H-M   'P 1'
#
loop_
_entity.id
_entity.type
_entity.pdbx_description
1 polymer ?
#
loop_
_entity_poly.entity_id
_entity_poly.type
_entity_poly.pdbx_seq_one_letter_code
_entity_poly.pdbx_strand_id
1 'polypeptide(L)'
;VDVKRHSEIDLSSNQLTGTVPAKLDRFQAMTLYLRDNKFTDLPDDLCDADNSAWNSGAVGEYGCDGILCPPGTYNSMGRQKDDKEPCVFCERSIYYGEVSCEVKTATASSGASLTHQRKGWLGIVGIMGIIFVAFSL
;
A
#
# COMPACT_ATOMS: atom_id res chain seq x y z
N VAL A 1 24.15 34.43 -2.72
CA VAL A 1 23.33 33.38 -3.37
C VAL A 1 23.13 32.32 -2.31
N ASP A 2 21.91 32.16 -1.82
CA ASP A 2 21.61 31.13 -0.83
C ASP A 2 21.61 29.77 -1.53
N VAL A 3 22.61 28.94 -1.26
CA VAL A 3 22.74 27.64 -1.90
C VAL A 3 21.85 26.69 -1.12
N LYS A 4 20.57 26.57 -1.53
CA LYS A 4 19.64 25.60 -0.95
C LYS A 4 20.28 24.20 -1.06
N ARG A 5 20.60 23.60 0.08
CA ARG A 5 21.16 22.24 0.13
C ARG A 5 20.07 21.25 -0.23
N HIS A 6 20.17 20.69 -1.43
CA HIS A 6 19.31 19.60 -1.87
C HIS A 6 19.72 18.30 -1.16
N SER A 7 18.77 17.66 -0.48
CA SER A 7 18.97 16.35 0.13
C SER A 7 18.16 15.30 -0.63
N GLU A 8 18.72 14.12 -0.85
CA GLU A 8 18.02 13.00 -1.49
C GLU A 8 18.05 11.80 -0.56
N ILE A 9 16.87 11.23 -0.30
CA ILE A 9 16.69 10.08 0.58
C ILE A 9 15.77 9.08 -0.13
N ASP A 10 16.28 7.86 -0.33
CA ASP A 10 15.51 6.73 -0.81
C ASP A 10 15.42 5.65 0.28
N LEU A 11 14.20 5.40 0.74
CA LEU A 11 13.85 4.34 1.69
C LEU A 11 12.72 3.46 1.11
N SER A 12 12.53 3.48 -0.21
CA SER A 12 11.48 2.72 -0.87
C SER A 12 11.64 1.20 -0.69
N SER A 13 10.52 0.46 -0.80
CA SER A 13 10.50 -1.01 -0.73
C SER A 13 11.10 -1.58 0.56
N ASN A 14 10.66 -1.04 1.69
CA ASN A 14 11.05 -1.47 3.02
C ASN A 14 9.80 -1.87 3.83
N GLN A 15 9.99 -2.10 5.13
CA GLN A 15 8.93 -2.46 6.06
C GLN A 15 8.76 -1.40 7.15
N LEU A 16 9.10 -0.15 6.86
CA LEU A 16 8.92 0.96 7.79
C LEU A 16 7.44 1.15 8.08
N THR A 17 7.10 1.40 9.34
CA THR A 17 5.72 1.48 9.84
C THR A 17 5.49 2.78 10.59
N GLY A 18 4.23 3.09 10.85
CA GLY A 18 3.81 4.26 11.63
C GLY A 18 3.74 5.52 10.77
N THR A 19 4.07 6.65 11.38
CA THR A 19 3.95 7.99 10.79
C THR A 19 5.27 8.44 10.16
N VAL A 20 5.21 9.06 8.97
CA VAL A 20 6.39 9.73 8.40
C VAL A 20 6.83 10.87 9.34
N PRO A 21 8.10 10.96 9.76
CA PRO A 21 8.49 11.93 10.78
C PRO A 21 8.30 13.38 10.33
N ALA A 22 7.41 14.14 10.99
CA ALA A 22 7.19 15.57 10.74
C ALA A 22 8.48 16.42 10.83
N LYS A 23 9.49 15.95 11.59
CA LYS A 23 10.81 16.59 11.71
C LYS A 23 11.58 16.70 10.38
N LEU A 24 11.13 16.04 9.31
CA LEU A 24 11.68 16.24 7.97
C LEU A 24 11.41 17.65 7.45
N ASP A 25 10.42 18.36 7.99
CA ASP A 25 10.07 19.73 7.59
C ASP A 25 11.24 20.74 7.68
N ARG A 26 12.26 20.44 8.49
CA ARG A 26 13.52 21.23 8.55
C ARG A 26 14.28 21.38 7.22
N PHE A 27 13.94 20.60 6.18
CA PHE A 27 14.61 20.65 4.89
C PHE A 27 13.87 21.55 3.91
N GLN A 28 14.55 22.58 3.39
CA GLN A 28 13.94 23.53 2.44
C GLN A 28 13.79 22.99 1.01
N ALA A 29 14.51 21.93 0.67
CA ALA A 29 14.47 21.27 -0.63
C ALA A 29 15.00 19.83 -0.47
N MET A 30 14.17 18.85 -0.81
CA MET A 30 14.61 17.46 -0.85
C MET A 30 13.86 16.64 -1.88
N THR A 31 14.48 15.52 -2.26
CA THR A 31 13.80 14.42 -2.95
C THR A 31 13.65 13.27 -1.97
N LEU A 32 12.42 12.83 -1.77
CA LEU A 32 12.04 11.82 -0.78
C LEU A 32 11.30 10.67 -1.47
N TYR A 33 11.87 9.47 -1.38
CA TYR A 33 11.24 8.24 -1.87
C TYR A 33 10.92 7.30 -0.69
N LEU A 34 9.63 7.20 -0.35
CA LEU A 34 9.13 6.39 0.75
C LEU A 34 8.15 5.28 0.32
N ARG A 35 7.86 5.18 -0.99
CA ARG A 35 6.88 4.23 -1.55
C ARG A 35 7.15 2.79 -1.15
N ASP A 36 6.11 1.96 -1.20
CA ASP A 36 6.21 0.51 -0.91
C ASP A 36 6.79 0.24 0.50
N ASN A 37 6.20 0.91 1.49
CA ASN A 37 6.42 0.69 2.92
C ASN A 37 5.07 0.41 3.59
N LYS A 38 5.02 0.44 4.93
CA LYS A 38 3.81 0.24 5.74
C LYS A 38 3.46 1.49 6.55
N PHE A 39 3.70 2.68 5.98
CA PHE A 39 3.32 3.95 6.61
C PHE A 39 1.81 4.07 6.66
N THR A 40 1.29 4.43 7.82
CA THR A 40 -0.16 4.57 8.07
C THR A 40 -0.59 6.02 8.18
N ASP A 41 0.37 6.95 8.17
CA ASP A 41 0.12 8.37 8.40
C ASP A 41 1.22 9.25 7.78
N LEU A 42 0.82 10.40 7.26
CA LEU A 42 1.67 11.41 6.62
C LEU A 42 1.25 12.78 7.19
N PRO A 43 2.10 13.44 8.00
CA PRO A 43 1.76 14.74 8.59
C PRO A 43 1.57 15.81 7.52
N ASP A 44 0.50 16.60 7.64
CA ASP A 44 0.18 17.70 6.72
C ASP A 44 1.28 18.78 6.69
N ASP A 45 2.00 18.97 7.80
CA ASP A 45 3.18 19.86 7.91
C ASP A 45 4.29 19.52 6.88
N LEU A 46 4.30 18.32 6.29
CA LEU A 46 5.28 17.94 5.27
C LEU A 46 4.87 18.37 3.87
N CYS A 47 3.60 18.74 3.67
CA CYS A 47 3.04 19.08 2.36
C CYS A 47 2.42 20.48 2.32
N ASP A 48 2.88 21.38 3.19
CA ASP A 48 2.49 22.77 3.21
C ASP A 48 3.32 23.63 2.22
N ALA A 49 3.16 24.95 2.31
CA ALA A 49 3.82 25.89 1.41
C ALA A 49 5.36 25.92 1.57
N ASP A 50 5.89 25.62 2.76
CA ASP A 50 7.33 25.64 3.06
C ASP A 50 8.05 24.48 2.35
N ASN A 51 7.34 23.37 2.11
CA ASN A 51 7.85 22.19 1.40
C ASN A 51 7.52 22.19 -0.10
N SER A 52 6.99 23.28 -0.66
CA SER A 52 6.56 23.37 -2.07
C SER A 52 7.65 23.00 -3.10
N ALA A 53 8.93 23.13 -2.75
CA ALA A 53 10.06 22.76 -3.61
C ALA A 53 10.47 21.27 -3.52
N TRP A 54 9.84 20.49 -2.63
CA TRP A 54 10.14 19.07 -2.46
C TRP A 54 9.72 18.27 -3.69
N ASN A 55 10.44 17.17 -3.94
CA ASN A 55 10.15 16.24 -5.03
C ASN A 55 10.05 16.93 -6.39
N SER A 56 10.99 17.85 -6.65
CA SER A 56 11.05 18.67 -7.87
C SER A 56 9.81 19.55 -8.08
N GLY A 57 9.19 20.02 -7.00
CA GLY A 57 8.02 20.89 -7.04
C GLY A 57 6.68 20.16 -6.92
N ALA A 58 6.67 18.82 -6.97
CA ALA A 58 5.44 18.04 -6.93
C ALA A 58 4.60 18.29 -5.67
N VAL A 59 5.23 18.59 -4.53
CA VAL A 59 4.51 18.93 -3.30
C VAL A 59 3.78 20.27 -3.42
N GLY A 60 4.38 21.28 -4.05
CA GLY A 60 3.71 22.55 -4.28
C GLY A 60 2.55 22.48 -5.26
N GLU A 61 2.57 21.50 -6.18
CA GLU A 61 1.54 21.33 -7.21
C GLU A 61 0.40 20.39 -6.78
N TYR A 62 0.74 19.30 -6.08
CA TYR A 62 -0.17 18.22 -5.75
C TYR A 62 -0.36 18.00 -4.24
N GLY A 63 0.25 18.84 -3.40
CA GLY A 63 0.21 18.70 -1.95
C GLY A 63 0.83 17.38 -1.48
N CYS A 64 0.16 16.73 -0.53
CA CYS A 64 0.64 15.47 0.06
C CYS A 64 0.73 14.31 -0.94
N ASP A 65 -0.07 14.32 -2.01
CA ASP A 65 0.02 13.33 -3.09
C ASP A 65 1.38 13.39 -3.79
N GLY A 66 2.03 14.57 -3.79
CA GLY A 66 3.40 14.78 -4.26
C GLY A 66 4.47 14.08 -3.42
N ILE A 67 4.12 13.57 -2.22
CA ILE A 67 5.00 12.80 -1.32
C ILE A 67 4.68 11.32 -1.40
N LEU A 68 3.44 10.94 -1.07
CA LEU A 68 2.93 9.58 -1.13
C LEU A 68 1.43 9.60 -1.44
N CYS A 69 0.97 8.71 -2.32
CA CYS A 69 -0.47 8.52 -2.51
C CYS A 69 -1.13 8.06 -1.20
N PRO A 70 -2.30 8.61 -0.82
CA PRO A 70 -2.96 8.25 0.42
C PRO A 70 -3.54 6.84 0.38
N PRO A 71 -3.83 6.24 1.56
CA PRO A 71 -4.59 5.00 1.66
C PRO A 71 -5.90 5.07 0.84
N GLY A 72 -6.27 3.94 0.25
CA GLY A 72 -7.38 3.86 -0.69
C GLY A 72 -7.02 4.32 -2.10
N THR A 73 -5.77 4.71 -2.36
CA THR A 73 -5.26 5.07 -3.69
C THR A 73 -3.87 4.49 -3.96
N TYR A 74 -3.45 4.51 -5.22
CA TYR A 74 -2.12 4.10 -5.65
C TYR A 74 -1.79 4.72 -7.02
N ASN A 75 -0.53 4.66 -7.41
CA ASN A 75 -0.10 4.70 -8.80
C ASN A 75 1.26 3.97 -8.91
N SER A 76 1.81 3.77 -10.10
CA SER A 76 3.09 3.05 -10.26
C SER A 76 4.29 3.70 -9.56
N MET A 77 4.19 4.98 -9.21
CA MET A 77 5.25 5.75 -8.55
C MET A 77 5.07 5.82 -7.02
N GLY A 78 3.91 5.42 -6.50
CA GLY A 78 3.50 5.60 -5.11
C GLY A 78 3.30 7.07 -4.71
N ARG A 79 3.27 8.00 -5.66
CA ARG A 79 3.07 9.45 -5.46
C ARG A 79 2.73 10.11 -6.79
N GLN A 80 2.05 11.25 -6.79
CA GLN A 80 1.78 12.02 -7.99
C GLN A 80 2.98 12.88 -8.37
N LYS A 81 3.48 12.71 -9.61
CA LYS A 81 4.59 13.51 -10.16
C LYS A 81 4.11 14.50 -11.21
N ASP A 82 3.07 14.13 -11.95
CA ASP A 82 2.44 14.94 -12.98
C ASP A 82 0.97 14.50 -13.17
N ASP A 83 0.21 15.28 -13.95
CA ASP A 83 -1.22 15.04 -14.20
C ASP A 83 -1.54 13.71 -14.92
N LYS A 84 -0.54 13.04 -15.50
CA LYS A 84 -0.74 11.77 -16.23
C LYS A 84 -0.76 10.56 -15.29
N GLU A 85 -0.14 10.70 -14.12
CA GLU A 85 -0.04 9.64 -13.11
C GLU A 85 -0.63 10.11 -11.78
N PRO A 86 -1.94 10.44 -11.71
CA PRO A 86 -2.57 10.81 -10.45
C PRO A 86 -2.68 9.60 -9.52
N CYS A 87 -2.89 9.85 -8.22
CA CYS A 87 -3.25 8.81 -7.28
C CYS A 87 -4.68 8.32 -7.59
N VAL A 88 -4.80 7.08 -8.08
CA VAL A 88 -6.09 6.50 -8.49
C VAL A 88 -6.61 5.54 -7.43
N PHE A 89 -7.93 5.39 -7.35
CA PHE A 89 -8.61 4.57 -6.34
C PHE A 89 -8.14 3.10 -6.34
N CYS A 90 -7.88 2.57 -5.15
CA CYS A 90 -7.61 1.17 -4.87
C CYS A 90 -8.25 0.77 -3.54
N GLU A 91 -9.31 -0.04 -3.59
CA GLU A 91 -10.13 -0.42 -2.43
C GLU A 91 -9.33 -1.06 -1.27
N ARG A 92 -8.24 -1.75 -1.57
CA ARG A 92 -7.42 -2.47 -0.56
C ARG A 92 -6.10 -1.79 -0.20
N SER A 93 -5.83 -0.61 -0.76
CA SER A 93 -4.68 0.17 -0.36
C SER A 93 -4.91 0.69 1.06
N ILE A 94 -4.08 0.28 2.00
CA ILE A 94 -4.17 0.70 3.42
C ILE A 94 -2.94 1.46 3.86
N TYR A 95 -1.88 1.49 3.05
CA TYR A 95 -0.66 2.21 3.34
C TYR A 95 -0.46 3.37 2.38
N TYR A 96 0.26 4.38 2.86
CA TYR A 96 0.71 5.47 2.00
C TYR A 96 1.74 4.98 0.98
N GLY A 97 1.57 5.39 -0.27
CA GLY A 97 2.48 5.16 -1.38
C GLY A 97 2.61 3.71 -1.83
N GLU A 98 1.49 2.98 -1.81
CA GLU A 98 1.40 1.70 -2.51
C GLU A 98 1.63 1.89 -4.02
N VAL A 99 2.38 0.97 -4.63
CA VAL A 99 2.76 1.02 -6.05
C VAL A 99 1.99 0.05 -6.94
N SER A 100 1.18 -0.80 -6.33
CA SER A 100 0.35 -1.79 -7.00
C SER A 100 -0.98 -1.89 -6.27
N CYS A 101 -2.04 -2.23 -7.01
CA CYS A 101 -3.35 -2.47 -6.42
C CYS A 101 -3.70 -3.95 -6.53
N GLU A 102 -3.67 -4.66 -5.41
CA GLU A 102 -4.17 -6.03 -5.34
C GLU A 102 -5.71 -6.03 -5.26
N VAL A 103 -6.35 -6.04 -6.43
CA VAL A 103 -7.78 -6.33 -6.52
C VAL A 103 -7.97 -7.83 -6.28
N LYS A 104 -8.06 -8.27 -5.02
CA LYS A 104 -8.65 -9.58 -4.71
C LYS A 104 -10.13 -9.54 -5.11
N THR A 105 -10.45 -10.02 -6.30
CA THR A 105 -11.84 -10.38 -6.60
C THR A 105 -12.30 -11.35 -5.51
N ALA A 106 -13.46 -11.09 -4.91
CA ALA A 106 -14.12 -12.11 -4.11
C ALA A 106 -14.56 -13.23 -5.08
N THR A 107 -13.63 -14.16 -5.37
CA THR A 107 -13.81 -15.41 -6.14
C THR A 107 -14.10 -15.17 -7.64
N ALA A 108 -13.32 -15.65 -8.61
CA ALA A 108 -12.90 -17.04 -8.78
C ALA A 108 -11.45 -17.18 -9.24
N SER A 109 -10.78 -18.18 -8.68
CA SER A 109 -9.64 -18.84 -9.30
C SER A 109 -10.02 -19.31 -10.71
N SER A 110 -9.52 -18.63 -11.74
CA SER A 110 -9.50 -19.14 -13.10
C SER A 110 -8.07 -19.19 -13.58
N GLY A 111 -7.49 -20.40 -13.62
CA GLY A 111 -6.29 -20.66 -14.42
C GLY A 111 -5.09 -21.30 -13.73
N ALA A 112 -5.28 -22.33 -12.89
CA ALA A 112 -4.24 -23.35 -12.70
C ALA A 112 -4.83 -24.71 -13.08
N SER A 113 -4.52 -25.15 -14.30
CA SER A 113 -4.73 -26.51 -14.76
C SER A 113 -3.85 -27.45 -13.94
N LEU A 114 -4.44 -28.17 -12.99
CA LEU A 114 -3.85 -29.37 -12.41
C LEU A 114 -4.67 -30.57 -12.91
N THR A 115 -4.20 -31.19 -13.98
CA THR A 115 -4.62 -32.54 -14.35
C THR A 115 -4.18 -33.49 -13.23
N HIS A 116 -5.12 -33.96 -12.41
CA HIS A 116 -4.94 -35.21 -11.66
C HIS A 116 -6.14 -36.12 -11.90
N GLN A 117 -6.00 -36.97 -12.93
CA GLN A 117 -6.80 -38.17 -13.08
C GLN A 117 -6.51 -39.11 -11.91
N ARG A 118 -7.52 -39.38 -11.05
CA ARG A 118 -7.76 -40.73 -10.53
C ARG A 118 -9.25 -41.02 -10.51
N LYS A 119 -9.62 -42.01 -11.33
CA LYS A 119 -10.92 -42.67 -11.42
C LYS A 119 -11.19 -43.45 -10.12
N GLY A 120 -12.44 -43.53 -9.68
CA GLY A 120 -12.85 -44.51 -8.66
C GLY A 120 -14.19 -44.20 -8.01
N TRP A 121 -15.17 -45.07 -8.23
CA TRP A 121 -16.59 -44.98 -7.89
C TRP A 121 -16.88 -45.85 -6.64
N LEU A 122 -17.99 -45.52 -5.96
CA LEU A 122 -18.88 -46.32 -5.07
C LEU A 122 -18.63 -45.99 -3.60
N GLY A 123 -19.59 -45.62 -2.75
CA GLY A 123 -21.05 -45.69 -2.77
C GLY A 123 -21.52 -45.93 -1.33
N ILE A 124 -22.79 -45.63 -1.05
CA ILE A 124 -23.61 -46.05 0.10
C ILE A 124 -23.65 -45.10 1.32
N VAL A 125 -24.88 -44.62 1.52
CA VAL A 125 -25.44 -43.89 2.66
C VAL A 125 -25.56 -44.85 3.85
N GLY A 126 -25.02 -44.46 5.01
CA GLY A 126 -25.02 -45.24 6.25
C GLY A 126 -25.75 -44.52 7.37
N ILE A 127 -26.85 -45.13 7.81
CA ILE A 127 -27.85 -44.72 8.80
C ILE A 127 -27.29 -44.61 10.25
N MET A 128 -27.82 -43.63 10.99
CA MET A 128 -28.06 -43.53 12.45
C MET A 128 -27.17 -44.32 13.44
N GLY A 129 -26.54 -43.58 14.37
CA GLY A 129 -25.98 -44.13 15.59
C GLY A 129 -25.85 -43.09 16.70
N ILE A 130 -26.93 -42.90 17.46
CA ILE A 130 -26.93 -42.20 18.76
C ILE A 130 -26.20 -43.08 19.77
N ILE A 131 -25.15 -42.58 20.46
CA ILE A 131 -24.85 -42.94 21.85
C ILE A 131 -24.30 -41.70 22.59
N PHE A 132 -25.12 -41.17 23.50
CA PHE A 132 -24.73 -40.30 24.61
C PHE A 132 -24.06 -41.14 25.71
N VAL A 133 -22.86 -40.79 26.19
CA VAL A 133 -22.42 -40.87 27.61
C VAL A 133 -21.20 -39.94 27.75
N ALA A 134 -21.33 -38.71 28.27
CA ALA A 134 -21.09 -38.28 29.65
C ALA A 134 -19.72 -38.71 30.23
N PHE A 135 -18.84 -37.73 30.50
CA PHE A 135 -18.09 -37.64 31.76
C PHE A 135 -17.47 -36.24 31.88
N SER A 136 -17.97 -35.48 32.85
CA SER A 136 -17.34 -34.27 33.36
C SER A 136 -16.23 -34.65 34.33
N LEU A 137 -15.14 -33.88 34.31
CA LEU A 137 -14.22 -33.64 35.42
C LEU A 137 -14.01 -32.13 35.51
#